data_AF-A0A2T2SF67-F1
#
_entry.id   AF-A0A2T2SF67-F1
#
_cell.length_a   1.000
_cell.length_b   1.000
_cell.length_c   1.000
_cell.angle_alpha   90.00
_cell.angle_beta   90.00
_cell.angle_gamma   90.00
#
_symmetry.space_group_name_H-M   'P 1'
#
loop_
_entity.id
_entity.type
_entity.pdbx_description
1 polymer ?
#
loop_
_entity_poly.entity_id
_entity_poly.type
_entity_poly.pdbx_seq_one_letter_code
_entity_poly.pdbx_strand_id
1 'polypeptide(L)'
;LHAREPDIVVTYPVHGISGHPDHLVTHALVKRVACAFRQDGAAVPRRLAFYTLPPAPDDADRASHLRHSPPSLIDCALPFDATDLETGREALHCYETYRPVIEEHRPLDAIGDHISFELFGEAHEPRLSSLTEALPDAETGPDLPARP
;
A
#
# COMPACT_ATOMS: atom_id res chain seq x y z
N LEU A 1 8.01 6.29 -13.76
CA LEU A 1 6.71 5.93 -14.40
C LEU A 1 6.86 5.87 -15.91
N HIS A 2 7.24 6.94 -16.62
CA HIS A 2 7.43 6.90 -18.09
C HIS A 2 8.31 5.74 -18.61
N ALA A 3 9.46 5.46 -17.99
CA ALA A 3 10.37 4.44 -18.52
C ALA A 3 9.93 2.97 -18.29
N ARG A 4 8.97 2.74 -17.40
CA ARG A 4 8.55 1.38 -16.98
C ARG A 4 7.06 1.12 -17.20
N GLU A 5 6.28 2.17 -17.42
CA GLU A 5 4.84 2.14 -17.67
C GLU A 5 4.09 1.14 -16.78
N PRO A 6 4.26 1.19 -15.44
CA PRO A 6 3.67 0.18 -14.58
C PRO A 6 2.14 0.34 -14.52
N ASP A 7 1.40 -0.77 -14.67
CA ASP A 7 -0.05 -0.76 -14.46
C ASP A 7 -0.44 -0.34 -13.03
N ILE A 8 0.37 -0.74 -12.05
CA ILE A 8 0.12 -0.53 -10.63
C ILE A 8 1.34 0.13 -9.99
N VAL A 9 1.10 1.17 -9.19
CA VAL A 9 2.11 1.78 -8.32
C VAL A 9 1.68 1.56 -6.88
N VAL A 10 2.59 1.05 -6.06
CA VAL A 10 2.37 0.85 -4.61
C VAL A 10 3.24 1.85 -3.84
N THR A 11 2.68 2.49 -2.82
CA THR A 11 3.42 3.36 -1.90
C THR A 11 2.77 3.38 -0.50
N TYR A 12 3.19 4.30 0.36
CA TYR A 12 2.66 4.46 1.73
C TYR A 12 1.27 5.13 1.74
N PRO A 13 0.46 4.90 2.78
CA PRO A 13 -0.80 5.61 2.99
C PRO A 13 -0.53 7.00 3.56
N VAL A 14 -1.56 7.85 3.67
CA VAL A 14 -1.40 9.25 4.08
C VAL A 14 -0.77 9.42 5.47
N HIS A 15 -0.97 8.43 6.35
CA HIS A 15 -0.39 8.40 7.70
C HIS A 15 1.00 7.73 7.76
N GLY A 16 1.53 7.24 6.64
CA GLY A 16 2.90 6.71 6.54
C GLY A 16 3.17 5.44 7.37
N ILE A 17 2.13 4.75 7.84
CA ILE A 17 2.17 3.61 8.77
C ILE A 17 2.86 3.94 10.10
N SER A 18 4.17 4.12 10.13
CA SER A 18 4.94 4.54 11.32
C SER A 18 4.88 6.05 11.58
N GLY A 19 4.37 6.83 10.63
CA GLY A 19 4.45 8.31 10.66
C GLY A 19 5.85 8.87 10.39
N HIS A 20 6.79 8.04 9.93
CA HIS A 20 8.14 8.49 9.60
C HIS A 20 8.09 9.56 8.49
N PRO A 21 8.81 10.70 8.62
CA PRO A 21 8.74 11.79 7.66
C PRO A 21 8.96 11.38 6.21
N ASP A 22 9.89 10.46 5.94
CA ASP A 22 10.17 10.02 4.57
C ASP A 22 9.00 9.23 3.98
N HIS A 23 8.24 8.49 4.79
CA HIS A 23 7.03 7.80 4.32
C HIS A 23 5.94 8.81 3.93
N LEU A 24 5.76 9.86 4.74
CA LEU A 24 4.78 10.92 4.48
C LEU A 24 5.13 11.72 3.22
N VAL A 25 6.40 12.08 3.05
CA VAL A 25 6.89 12.78 1.85
C VAL A 25 6.78 11.87 0.62
N THR A 26 7.13 10.58 0.74
CA THR A 26 7.01 9.62 -0.35
C THR A 26 5.56 9.47 -0.79
N HIS A 27 4.61 9.33 0.15
CA HIS A 27 3.17 9.33 -0.15
C HIS A 27 2.77 10.55 -0.98
N ALA A 28 3.10 11.75 -0.49
CA ALA A 28 2.71 13.00 -1.14
C ALA A 28 3.29 13.13 -2.55
N LEU A 29 4.57 12.78 -2.74
CA LEU A 29 5.25 12.84 -4.03
C LEU A 29 4.70 11.82 -5.03
N VAL A 30 4.60 10.55 -4.63
CA VAL A 30 4.11 9.48 -5.52
C VAL A 30 2.66 9.74 -5.92
N LYS A 31 1.79 10.10 -4.98
CA LYS A 31 0.40 10.47 -5.27
C LYS A 31 0.32 11.67 -6.21
N ARG A 32 1.10 12.73 -5.97
CA ARG A 32 1.15 13.91 -6.85
C ARG A 32 1.56 13.53 -8.27
N VAL A 33 2.60 12.72 -8.44
CA VAL A 33 3.07 12.28 -9.76
C VAL A 33 2.02 11.42 -10.46
N ALA A 34 1.40 10.46 -9.77
CA ALA A 34 0.32 9.65 -10.34
C ALA A 34 -0.88 10.50 -10.78
N CYS A 35 -1.29 11.50 -9.97
CA CYS A 35 -2.34 12.44 -10.36
C CYS A 35 -1.94 13.29 -11.58
N ALA A 36 -0.69 13.75 -11.66
CA ALA A 36 -0.21 14.51 -12.81
C ALA A 36 -0.26 13.67 -14.10
N PHE A 37 0.16 12.40 -14.04
CA PHE A 37 0.04 11.47 -15.18
C PHE A 37 -1.40 11.30 -15.63
N ARG A 38 -2.33 11.10 -14.70
CA ARG A 38 -3.77 11.00 -15.01
C ARG A 38 -4.30 12.30 -15.64
N GLN A 39 -3.88 13.46 -15.13
CA GLN A 39 -4.27 14.77 -15.68
C GLN A 39 -3.74 15.01 -17.10
N ASP A 40 -2.56 14.49 -17.41
CA ASP A 40 -1.95 14.55 -18.74
C ASP A 40 -2.52 13.50 -19.71
N GLY A 41 -3.51 12.70 -19.28
CA GLY A 41 -4.13 11.65 -20.09
C GLY A 41 -3.28 10.40 -20.26
N ALA A 42 -2.28 10.18 -19.39
CA ALA A 42 -1.46 8.99 -19.45
C ALA A 42 -2.25 7.75 -19.06
N ALA A 43 -2.06 6.66 -19.81
CA ALA A 43 -2.72 5.38 -19.58
C ALA A 43 -2.26 4.65 -18.30
N VAL A 44 -1.14 5.09 -17.71
CA VAL A 44 -0.48 4.45 -16.56
C VAL A 44 -0.04 5.49 -15.53
N PRO A 45 -0.03 5.14 -14.22
CA PRO A 45 -0.52 3.88 -13.68
C PRO A 45 -2.05 3.84 -13.64
N ARG A 46 -2.59 2.67 -13.98
CA ARG A 46 -4.04 2.40 -13.92
C ARG A 46 -4.49 2.43 -12.46
N ARG A 47 -3.70 1.83 -11.56
CA ARG A 47 -3.98 1.77 -10.12
C ARG A 47 -2.87 2.39 -9.29
N LEU A 48 -3.27 3.19 -8.30
CA LEU A 48 -2.39 3.67 -7.24
C LEU A 48 -2.86 3.05 -5.93
N ALA A 49 -2.04 2.17 -5.36
CA ALA A 49 -2.34 1.45 -4.13
C ALA A 49 -1.47 1.95 -2.98
N PHE A 50 -2.05 2.03 -1.78
CA PHE A 50 -1.34 2.37 -0.55
C PHE A 50 -1.28 1.14 0.35
N TYR A 51 -0.07 0.59 0.54
CA TYR A 51 0.14 -0.48 1.51
C TYR A 51 -0.24 0.03 2.91
N THR A 52 -1.02 -0.73 3.64
CA THR A 52 -1.41 -0.37 5.01
C THR A 52 -1.51 -1.59 5.91
N LEU A 53 -1.72 -1.35 7.19
CA LEU A 53 -2.00 -2.38 8.17
C LEU A 53 -3.51 -2.40 8.46
N PRO A 54 -4.14 -3.58 8.49
CA PRO A 54 -5.52 -3.72 8.96
C PRO A 54 -5.58 -3.37 10.45
N PRO A 55 -6.74 -3.01 11.02
CA PRO A 55 -6.83 -2.77 12.45
C PRO A 55 -6.31 -3.97 13.23
N ALA A 56 -5.36 -3.72 14.13
CA ALA A 56 -4.84 -4.80 14.95
C ALA A 56 -5.93 -5.36 15.89
N PRO A 57 -5.87 -6.65 16.26
CA PRO A 57 -6.72 -7.26 17.28
C PRO A 57 -6.63 -6.52 18.63
N ASP A 58 -7.72 -6.50 19.40
CA ASP A 58 -7.82 -5.75 20.66
C ASP A 58 -6.75 -6.16 21.70
N ASP A 59 -6.24 -7.39 21.62
CA ASP A 59 -5.24 -7.99 22.52
C ASP A 59 -3.80 -7.94 21.99
N ALA A 60 -3.57 -7.34 20.82
CA ALA A 60 -2.23 -7.26 20.24
C ALA A 60 -1.30 -6.38 21.09
N ASP A 61 -0.07 -6.86 21.34
CA ASP A 61 1.03 -6.05 21.86
C ASP A 61 1.55 -5.15 20.73
N ARG A 62 1.10 -3.90 20.72
CA ARG A 62 1.30 -2.98 19.59
C ARG A 62 2.46 -2.04 19.87
N ALA A 63 3.33 -1.90 18.87
CA ALA A 63 4.20 -0.74 18.80
C ALA A 63 3.33 0.53 18.63
N SER A 64 3.30 1.38 19.67
CA SER A 64 2.40 2.54 19.78
C SER A 64 2.52 3.57 18.66
N HIS A 65 3.61 3.52 17.90
CA HIS A 65 3.89 4.40 16.77
C HIS A 65 3.25 3.93 15.46
N LEU A 66 2.80 2.67 15.35
CA LEU A 66 2.14 2.17 14.15
C LEU A 66 0.71 2.69 14.03
N ARG A 67 0.31 2.98 12.80
CA ARG A 67 -1.00 3.46 12.39
C ARG A 67 -1.63 2.45 11.44
N HIS A 68 -2.94 2.31 11.55
CA HIS A 68 -3.73 1.33 10.81
C HIS A 68 -4.86 2.04 10.07
N SER A 69 -5.24 1.50 8.92
CA SER A 69 -6.41 1.98 8.19
C SER A 69 -7.67 1.35 8.78
N PRO A 70 -8.79 2.10 8.88
CA PRO A 70 -10.07 1.51 9.22
C PRO A 70 -10.49 0.50 8.14
N PRO A 71 -11.28 -0.54 8.49
CA PRO A 71 -11.69 -1.58 7.54
C PRO A 71 -12.39 -1.02 6.29
N SER A 72 -13.12 0.09 6.44
CA SER A 72 -13.85 0.74 5.35
C SER A 72 -12.97 1.44 4.32
N LEU A 73 -11.67 1.60 4.58
CA LEU A 73 -10.71 2.16 3.61
C LEU A 73 -9.82 1.08 2.96
N ILE A 74 -9.98 -0.18 3.35
CA ILE A 74 -9.20 -1.29 2.79
C ILE A 74 -10.01 -1.89 1.65
N ASP A 75 -9.54 -1.69 0.42
CA ASP A 75 -10.19 -2.12 -0.82
C ASP A 75 -9.61 -3.43 -1.36
N CYS A 76 -8.40 -3.81 -0.93
CA CYS A 76 -7.76 -5.06 -1.33
C CYS A 76 -7.12 -5.76 -0.12
N ALA A 77 -7.37 -7.06 -0.02
CA ALA A 77 -6.76 -7.97 0.95
C ALA A 77 -6.08 -9.10 0.17
N LEU A 78 -4.80 -8.92 -0.14
CA LEU A 78 -4.00 -9.84 -0.93
C LEU A 78 -3.55 -11.02 -0.05
N PRO A 79 -4.07 -12.25 -0.26
CA PRO A 79 -3.62 -13.41 0.51
C PRO A 79 -2.18 -13.76 0.15
N PHE A 80 -1.49 -14.39 1.08
CA PHE A 80 -0.17 -14.98 0.86
C PHE A 80 -0.11 -16.35 1.52
N ASP A 81 0.82 -17.18 1.06
CA ASP A 81 1.05 -18.50 1.65
C ASP A 81 2.33 -18.56 2.52
N ALA A 82 2.63 -19.76 3.02
CA ALA A 82 3.81 -19.96 3.86
C ALA A 82 5.13 -19.74 3.11
N THR A 83 5.16 -19.98 1.80
CA THR A 83 6.30 -19.76 0.92
C THR A 83 6.58 -18.28 0.73
N ASP A 84 5.52 -17.48 0.56
CA ASP A 84 5.63 -16.02 0.49
C ASP A 84 6.18 -15.44 1.80
N LEU A 85 5.68 -15.93 2.94
CA LEU A 85 6.18 -15.53 4.25
C LEU A 85 7.66 -15.88 4.43
N GLU A 86 8.08 -17.07 4.01
CA GLU A 86 9.49 -17.47 4.11
C GLU A 86 10.37 -16.61 3.21
N THR A 87 9.93 -16.33 1.99
CA THR A 87 10.62 -15.40 1.09
C THR A 87 10.76 -14.01 1.72
N GLY A 88 9.70 -13.52 2.39
CA GLY A 88 9.75 -12.28 3.14
C GLY A 88 10.76 -12.29 4.29
N ARG A 89 10.85 -13.40 5.04
CA ARG A 89 11.85 -13.57 6.11
C ARG A 89 13.26 -13.58 5.57
N GLU A 90 13.51 -14.33 4.49
CA GLU A 90 14.82 -14.37 3.83
C GLU A 90 15.23 -12.99 3.30
N ALA A 91 14.31 -12.24 2.69
CA ALA A 91 14.57 -10.88 2.23
C ALA A 91 14.92 -9.93 3.39
N LEU A 92 14.22 -10.05 4.53
CA LEU A 92 14.53 -9.27 5.73
C LEU A 92 15.91 -9.62 6.32
N HIS A 93 16.36 -10.87 6.19
CA HIS A 93 17.71 -11.27 6.60
C HIS A 93 18.82 -10.58 5.80
N CYS A 94 18.56 -10.08 4.59
CA CYS A 94 19.54 -9.31 3.82
C CYS A 94 19.86 -7.93 4.44
N TYR A 95 19.04 -7.41 5.35
CA TYR A 95 19.26 -6.12 6.02
C TYR A 95 20.20 -6.27 7.23
N GLU A 96 21.46 -6.65 7.00
CA GLU A 96 22.43 -6.99 8.07
C GLU A 96 22.57 -5.90 9.14
N THR A 97 22.66 -4.64 8.75
CA THR A 97 22.84 -3.50 9.67
C THR A 97 21.56 -3.09 10.40
N TYR A 98 20.40 -3.50 9.90
CA TYR A 98 19.08 -3.20 10.47
C TYR A 98 18.48 -4.40 11.21
N ARG A 99 19.19 -5.53 11.25
CA ARG A 99 18.75 -6.78 11.86
C ARG A 99 18.22 -6.63 13.29
N PRO A 100 18.88 -5.89 14.22
CA PRO A 100 18.34 -5.74 15.57
C PRO A 100 16.95 -5.11 15.58
N VAL A 101 16.69 -4.17 14.68
CA VAL A 101 15.41 -3.46 14.56
C VAL A 101 14.33 -4.38 13.99
N ILE A 102 14.69 -5.23 13.02
CA ILE A 102 13.78 -6.24 12.44
C ILE A 102 13.40 -7.29 13.48
N GLU A 103 14.37 -7.77 14.26
CA GLU A 103 14.15 -8.76 15.33
C GLU A 103 13.28 -8.19 16.45
N GLU A 104 13.48 -6.92 16.82
CA GLU A 104 12.67 -6.22 17.82
C GLU A 104 11.23 -6.01 17.35
N HIS A 105 11.03 -5.49 16.13
CA HIS A 105 9.71 -5.06 15.67
C HIS A 105 8.91 -6.12 14.91
N ARG A 106 9.54 -7.23 14.50
CA ARG A 106 8.89 -8.39 13.85
C ARG A 106 7.85 -7.98 12.79
N PRO A 107 8.26 -7.24 11.73
CA PRO A 107 7.33 -6.55 10.83
C PRO A 107 6.33 -7.47 10.11
N LEU A 108 6.67 -8.75 9.90
CA LEU A 108 5.77 -9.73 9.27
C LEU A 108 4.63 -10.18 10.18
N ASP A 109 4.71 -9.95 11.49
CA ASP A 109 3.61 -10.28 12.40
C ASP A 109 2.49 -9.23 12.28
N ALA A 110 2.83 -7.99 11.86
CA ALA A 110 1.88 -6.89 11.77
C ALA A 110 0.91 -6.99 10.58
N ILE A 111 1.23 -7.81 9.57
CA ILE A 111 0.39 -7.99 8.37
C ILE A 111 -0.71 -9.05 8.57
N GLY A 112 -0.67 -9.86 9.62
CA GLY A 112 -1.69 -10.89 9.85
C GLY A 112 -1.65 -12.01 8.82
N ASP A 113 -2.76 -12.27 8.11
CA ASP A 113 -2.92 -13.34 7.11
C ASP A 113 -3.04 -12.84 5.66
N HIS A 114 -2.93 -11.52 5.43
CA HIS A 114 -3.00 -10.90 4.11
C HIS A 114 -2.27 -9.55 4.08
N ILE A 115 -1.92 -9.06 2.89
CA ILE A 115 -1.41 -7.69 2.73
C ILE A 115 -2.58 -6.78 2.40
N SER A 116 -2.80 -5.74 3.20
CA SER A 116 -3.90 -4.79 3.00
C SER A 116 -3.47 -3.57 2.17
N PHE A 117 -4.36 -3.13 1.28
CA PHE A 117 -4.18 -1.89 0.51
C PHE A 117 -5.43 -1.00 0.51
N GLU A 118 -5.21 0.31 0.60
CA GLU A 118 -6.19 1.32 0.17
C GLU A 118 -5.98 1.59 -1.32
N LEU A 119 -7.05 1.70 -2.12
CA LEU A 119 -6.94 1.96 -3.56
C LEU A 119 -7.39 3.39 -3.89
N PHE A 120 -6.45 4.23 -4.34
CA PHE A 120 -6.70 5.66 -4.48
C PHE A 120 -7.67 5.98 -5.63
N GLY A 121 -8.85 6.47 -5.25
CA GLY A 121 -9.93 6.82 -6.17
C GLY A 121 -10.80 5.63 -6.57
N GLU A 122 -10.64 4.49 -5.90
CA GLU A 122 -11.44 3.29 -6.10
C GLU A 122 -12.18 2.96 -4.79
N ALA A 123 -13.27 2.21 -4.89
CA ALA A 123 -13.99 1.65 -3.74
C ALA A 123 -14.48 0.26 -4.12
N HIS A 124 -14.08 -0.77 -3.36
CA HIS A 124 -14.39 -2.17 -3.68
C HIS A 124 -15.09 -2.88 -2.54
N GLU A 125 -16.36 -3.24 -2.78
CA GLU A 125 -17.16 -4.12 -1.93
C GLU A 125 -17.81 -5.21 -2.81
N PRO A 126 -17.35 -6.48 -2.74
CA PRO A 126 -16.33 -7.03 -1.84
C PRO A 126 -14.90 -6.52 -2.16
N ARG A 127 -14.02 -6.62 -1.16
CA ARG A 127 -12.58 -6.30 -1.34
C ARG A 127 -11.96 -7.20 -2.40
N LEU A 128 -11.02 -6.65 -3.17
CA LEU A 128 -10.26 -7.39 -4.16
C LEU A 128 -9.28 -8.36 -3.49
N SER A 129 -9.03 -9.48 -4.15
CA SER A 129 -8.05 -10.48 -3.73
C SER A 129 -6.71 -10.33 -4.44
N SER A 130 -6.64 -9.47 -5.46
CA SER A 130 -5.41 -9.16 -6.19
C SER A 130 -5.38 -7.70 -6.64
N LEU A 131 -4.20 -7.08 -6.62
CA LEU A 131 -4.00 -5.73 -7.18
C LEU A 131 -4.14 -5.68 -8.71
N THR A 132 -4.12 -6.82 -9.40
CA THR A 132 -4.34 -6.90 -10.87
C THR A 132 -5.79 -7.20 -11.23
N GLU A 133 -6.65 -7.46 -10.24
CA GLU A 133 -8.07 -7.72 -10.45
C GLU A 133 -8.80 -6.44 -10.86
N ALA A 134 -9.68 -6.53 -11.87
CA ALA A 134 -10.53 -5.42 -12.32
C ALA A 134 -9.77 -4.09 -12.48
N LEU A 135 -8.59 -4.12 -13.12
CA LEU A 135 -7.81 -2.90 -13.33
C LEU A 135 -8.65 -1.87 -14.10
N PRO A 136 -8.74 -0.62 -13.62
CA PRO A 136 -9.50 0.42 -14.31
C PRO A 136 -8.93 0.65 -15.70
N ASP A 137 -9.78 0.93 -16.68
CA ASP A 137 -9.30 1.28 -18.01
C ASP A 137 -8.52 2.60 -17.96
N ALA A 138 -7.52 2.71 -18.83
CA ALA A 138 -6.67 3.90 -18.97
C ALA A 138 -7.47 5.20 -19.18
N GLU A 139 -8.65 5.11 -19.77
CA GLU A 139 -9.52 6.24 -20.11
C GLU A 139 -10.55 6.56 -19.02
N THR A 140 -10.81 5.63 -18.10
CA THR A 140 -11.86 5.70 -17.07
C THR A 140 -11.23 6.05 -15.72
N GLY A 141 -10.51 7.17 -15.64
CA GLY A 141 -10.06 7.69 -14.35
C GLY A 141 -11.28 8.15 -13.52
N PRO A 142 -11.32 7.90 -12.19
CA PRO A 142 -12.38 8.45 -11.34
C PRO A 142 -12.34 9.97 -11.43
N ASP A 143 -13.53 10.57 -11.48
CA ASP A 143 -13.76 12.01 -11.59
C ASP A 143 -13.01 12.73 -10.45
N LEU A 144 -11.82 13.27 -10.75
CA LEU A 144 -11.11 14.10 -9.80
C LEU A 144 -12.02 15.32 -9.56
N PRO A 145 -12.35 15.67 -8.31
CA PRO A 145 -13.18 16.83 -8.06
C PRO A 145 -12.58 18.04 -8.78
N ALA A 146 -13.41 18.70 -9.60
CA ALA A 146 -13.03 19.91 -10.30
C ALA A 146 -12.41 20.90 -9.30
N ARG A 147 -11.29 21.52 -9.72
CA ARG A 147 -10.63 22.55 -8.91
C ARG A 147 -11.65 23.61 -8.46
N PRO A 148 -11.59 24.09 -7.20
CA PRO A 148 -12.34 25.27 -6.80
C PRO A 148 -11.93 26.51 -7.60
#